data_AF-A0A1H8RSN7-F1
#
_entry.id   AF-A0A1H8RSN7-F1
#
_cell.length_a   1.000
_cell.length_b   1.000
_cell.length_c   1.000
_cell.angle_alpha   90.00
_cell.angle_beta   90.00
_cell.angle_gamma   90.00
#
_symmetry.space_group_name_H-M   'P 1'
#
loop_
_entity.id
_entity.type
_entity.pdbx_description
1 polymer ?
#
loop_
_entity_poly.entity_id
_entity_poly.type
_entity_poly.pdbx_seq_one_letter_code
_entity_poly.pdbx_strand_id
1 'polypeptide(L)'
;MSTAADVQAVLERVGRLLGVGADSDIARGLGASPQTLSTWKRRGTIPYERLIRFAAEHDVSLDYLLLNRKARPDPIDWDLVERITQALKDPEGFPRLSLGGAQVLLDIYNQAVATDDAEAQEQIIRGAIRMLKMAILRGQRDQMREFAEENPEAAPSETDEAIASMDRELEQLEREKDSYRVTQQVSGKKHQIAGRDVVNKGKHREEE
;
A
#
# COMPACT_ATOMS: atom_id res chain seq x y z
N MET A 1 23.87 5.76 10.44
CA MET A 1 22.39 5.60 10.45
C MET A 1 21.85 6.80 11.20
N SER A 2 21.21 7.75 10.50
CA SER A 2 20.68 8.95 11.16
C SER A 2 19.28 8.63 11.70
N THR A 3 19.11 8.78 13.01
CA THR A 3 17.87 8.49 13.75
C THR A 3 16.79 9.53 13.46
N ALA A 4 15.55 9.23 13.83
CA ALA A 4 14.48 10.23 13.86
C ALA A 4 14.96 11.49 14.60
N ALA A 5 14.62 12.66 14.03
CA ALA A 5 15.02 14.00 14.48
C ALA A 5 16.53 14.36 14.34
N ASP A 6 17.16 14.02 13.22
CA ASP A 6 18.46 14.60 12.83
C ASP A 6 18.29 15.91 12.03
N VAL A 7 18.97 16.98 12.45
CA VAL A 7 18.84 18.32 11.86
C VAL A 7 19.20 18.33 10.37
N GLN A 8 20.23 17.58 9.97
CA GLN A 8 20.67 17.56 8.58
C GLN A 8 19.61 16.93 7.68
N ALA A 9 19.09 15.76 8.08
CA ALA A 9 18.01 15.10 7.37
C ALA A 9 16.72 15.93 7.32
N VAL A 10 16.40 16.68 8.38
CA VAL A 10 15.24 17.60 8.42
C VAL A 10 15.41 18.74 7.41
N LEU A 11 16.57 19.39 7.39
CA LEU A 11 16.84 20.51 6.47
C LEU A 11 16.89 20.06 5.01
N GLU A 12 17.40 18.86 4.73
CA GLU A 12 17.36 18.26 3.39
C GLU A 12 15.94 18.01 2.89
N ARG A 13 15.01 17.64 3.78
CA ARG A 13 13.57 17.52 3.43
C ARG A 13 12.97 18.88 3.10
N VAL A 14 13.27 19.91 3.89
CA VAL A 14 12.83 21.28 3.62
C VAL A 14 13.36 21.76 2.26
N GLY A 15 14.65 21.53 1.97
CA GLY A 15 15.24 21.87 0.67
C GLY A 15 14.54 21.19 -0.50
N ARG A 16 14.25 19.89 -0.38
CA ARG A 16 13.49 19.15 -1.40
C ARG A 16 12.09 19.71 -1.65
N LEU A 17 11.36 20.06 -0.59
CA LEU A 17 10.02 20.66 -0.71
C LEU A 17 10.04 22.04 -1.37
N LEU A 18 11.11 22.80 -1.16
CA LEU A 18 11.32 24.10 -1.79
C LEU A 18 11.93 24.00 -3.19
N GLY A 19 12.39 22.82 -3.63
CA GLY A 19 13.12 22.65 -4.89
C GLY A 19 14.52 23.29 -4.88
N VAL A 20 15.13 23.48 -3.71
CA VAL A 20 16.43 24.16 -3.55
C VAL A 20 17.46 23.25 -2.87
N GLY A 21 18.73 23.43 -3.25
CA GLY A 21 19.85 22.67 -2.66
C GLY A 21 20.80 23.50 -1.78
N ALA A 22 20.77 24.83 -1.89
CA ALA A 22 21.71 25.68 -1.17
C ALA A 22 21.19 26.06 0.22
N ASP A 23 22.08 25.99 1.21
CA ASP A 23 21.81 26.36 2.60
C ASP A 23 21.25 27.77 2.77
N SER A 24 21.68 28.70 1.92
CA SER A 24 21.15 30.07 1.91
C SER A 24 19.68 30.14 1.52
N ASP A 25 19.24 29.29 0.59
CA ASP A 25 17.87 29.26 0.11
C ASP A 25 16.97 28.51 1.08
N ILE A 26 17.46 27.42 1.68
CA ILE A 26 16.77 26.72 2.78
C ILE A 26 16.59 27.66 3.98
N ALA A 27 17.62 28.43 4.33
CA ALA A 27 17.54 29.42 5.40
C ALA A 27 16.47 30.46 5.10
N ARG A 28 16.42 30.98 3.87
CA ARG A 28 15.41 31.94 3.42
C ARG A 28 13.99 31.35 3.50
N GLY A 29 13.81 30.12 3.03
CA GLY A 29 12.51 29.42 3.10
C GLY A 29 12.03 29.17 4.52
N LEU A 30 12.92 29.06 5.50
CA LEU A 30 12.58 28.98 6.93
C LEU A 30 12.54 30.36 7.63
N GLY A 31 12.66 31.45 6.88
CA GLY A 31 12.68 32.82 7.40
C GLY A 31 13.89 33.17 8.26
N ALA A 32 15.04 32.53 8.03
CA ALA A 32 16.26 32.63 8.83
C ALA A 32 17.47 33.09 8.00
N SER A 33 18.54 33.52 8.69
CA SER A 33 19.80 33.85 8.03
C SER A 33 20.63 32.59 7.74
N PRO A 34 21.50 32.60 6.71
CA PRO A 34 22.42 31.48 6.45
C PRO A 34 23.33 31.14 7.63
N GLN A 35 23.75 32.14 8.41
CA GLN A 35 24.52 31.95 9.65
C GLN A 35 23.73 31.21 10.73
N THR A 36 22.43 31.49 10.84
CA THR A 36 21.53 30.80 11.77
C THR A 36 21.41 29.32 11.39
N LEU A 37 21.22 29.03 10.10
CA LEU A 37 21.15 27.65 9.60
C LEU A 37 22.46 26.88 9.81
N SER A 38 23.61 27.51 9.53
CA SER A 38 24.93 26.93 9.83
C SER A 38 25.09 26.60 11.32
N THR A 39 24.59 27.48 12.20
CA THR A 39 24.61 27.26 13.66
C THR A 39 23.74 26.08 14.06
N TRP A 40 22.54 25.94 13.49
CA TRP A 40 21.66 24.79 13.75
C TRP A 40 22.30 23.46 13.36
N LYS A 41 22.88 23.39 12.15
CA LYS A 41 23.61 22.19 11.70
C LYS A 41 24.75 21.82 12.63
N ARG A 42 25.60 22.80 12.98
CA ARG A 42 26.76 22.56 13.85
C ARG A 42 26.36 22.10 15.26
N ARG A 43 25.24 22.60 15.77
CA ARG A 43 24.75 22.29 17.13
C ARG A 43 23.77 21.12 17.18
N GLY A 44 23.42 20.51 16.05
CA GLY A 44 22.38 19.48 16.01
C GLY A 44 20.99 20.00 16.44
N THR A 45 20.71 21.29 16.30
CA THR A 45 19.50 21.92 16.84
C THR A 45 18.39 21.97 15.80
N ILE A 46 17.21 21.44 16.13
CA ILE A 46 16.04 21.47 15.26
C ILE A 46 15.21 22.75 15.53
N PRO A 47 14.95 23.58 14.52
CA PRO A 47 14.18 24.82 14.69
C PRO A 47 12.66 24.56 14.66
N TYR A 48 12.13 23.88 15.68
CA TYR A 48 10.73 23.42 15.72
C TYR A 48 9.70 24.50 15.40
N GLU A 49 9.81 25.69 16.00
CA GLU A 49 8.87 26.80 15.76
C GLU A 49 8.81 27.19 14.28
N ARG A 50 9.96 27.22 13.60
CA ARG A 50 10.04 27.57 12.17
C ARG A 50 9.53 26.44 11.29
N LEU A 51 9.78 25.20 11.66
CA LEU A 51 9.26 24.03 10.94
C LEU A 51 7.74 23.94 11.06
N ILE A 52 7.15 24.32 12.20
CA ILE A 52 5.69 24.37 12.37
C ILE A 52 5.08 25.44 11.46
N ARG A 53 5.68 26.64 11.39
CA ARG A 53 5.21 27.69 10.48
C ARG A 53 5.34 27.28 9.02
N PHE A 54 6.51 26.76 8.64
CA PHE A 54 6.75 26.23 7.30
C PHE A 54 5.75 25.12 6.93
N ALA A 55 5.50 24.17 7.84
CA ALA A 55 4.51 23.12 7.66
C ALA A 55 3.11 23.68 7.37
N ALA A 56 2.68 24.68 8.15
CA ALA A 56 1.38 25.33 7.96
C ALA A 56 1.30 26.15 6.66
N GLU A 57 2.37 26.85 6.29
CA GLU A 57 2.43 27.69 5.08
C GLU A 57 2.45 26.86 3.79
N HIS A 58 3.06 25.68 3.83
CA HIS A 58 3.24 24.80 2.67
C HIS A 58 2.29 23.59 2.65
N ASP A 59 1.35 23.50 3.60
CA ASP A 59 0.45 22.36 3.78
C ASP A 59 1.19 21.00 3.84
N VAL A 60 2.28 20.96 4.61
CA VAL A 60 3.14 19.77 4.77
C VAL A 60 3.05 19.23 6.19
N SER A 61 2.96 17.90 6.32
CA SER A 61 2.96 17.25 7.63
C SER A 61 4.27 17.45 8.41
N LEU A 62 4.14 17.85 9.68
CA LEU A 62 5.27 17.95 10.59
C LEU A 62 5.92 16.59 10.87
N ASP A 63 5.14 15.50 10.86
CA ASP A 63 5.66 14.14 10.99
C ASP A 63 6.55 13.76 9.80
N TYR A 64 6.21 14.23 8.60
CA TYR A 64 7.07 14.07 7.43
C TYR A 64 8.38 14.85 7.60
N LEU A 65 8.30 16.12 8.01
CA LEU A 65 9.48 16.96 8.20
C LEU A 65 10.42 16.41 9.28
N LEU A 66 9.90 15.94 10.41
CA LEU A 66 10.72 15.52 11.56
C LEU A 66 11.10 14.04 11.53
N LEU A 67 10.18 13.18 11.13
CA LEU A 67 10.29 11.73 11.27
C LEU A 67 10.42 11.02 9.91
N ASN A 68 10.28 11.74 8.80
CA ASN A 68 10.19 11.15 7.46
C ASN A 68 9.11 10.06 7.39
N ARG A 69 8.02 10.26 8.14
CA ARG A 69 6.83 9.41 8.07
C ARG A 69 5.86 10.11 7.15
N LYS A 70 5.25 9.39 6.20
CA LYS A 70 4.04 9.89 5.54
C LYS A 70 3.10 10.35 6.66
N ALA A 71 2.46 11.50 6.50
CA ALA A 71 1.44 11.95 7.43
C ALA A 71 0.50 10.76 7.70
N ARG A 72 -0.01 10.63 8.93
CA ARG A 72 -1.17 9.75 9.17
C ARG A 72 -2.16 9.93 8.02
N PRO A 73 -2.75 8.83 7.51
CA PRO A 73 -3.26 8.73 6.15
C PRO A 73 -4.04 9.98 5.82
N ASP A 74 -3.73 10.56 4.65
CA ASP A 74 -4.48 11.66 4.06
C ASP A 74 -5.99 11.41 4.22
N PRO A 75 -6.82 12.47 4.25
CA PRO A 75 -8.27 12.31 4.22
C PRO A 75 -8.60 11.21 3.21
N ILE A 76 -9.37 10.20 3.66
CA ILE A 76 -9.69 9.02 2.84
C ILE A 76 -9.97 9.51 1.42
N ASP A 77 -9.17 9.04 0.46
CA ASP A 77 -9.35 9.41 -0.94
C ASP A 77 -10.65 8.75 -1.39
N TRP A 78 -11.74 9.50 -1.24
CA TRP A 78 -13.09 9.01 -1.50
C TRP A 78 -13.31 8.74 -2.99
N ASP A 79 -12.57 9.42 -3.88
CA ASP A 79 -12.60 9.15 -5.31
C ASP A 79 -11.93 7.81 -5.63
N LEU A 80 -10.83 7.48 -4.94
CA LEU A 80 -10.22 6.15 -5.00
C LEU A 80 -11.12 5.08 -4.38
N VAL A 81 -11.74 5.36 -3.24
CA VAL A 81 -12.73 4.45 -2.62
C VAL A 81 -13.90 4.22 -3.56
N GLU A 82 -14.40 5.26 -4.23
CA GLU A 82 -15.50 5.14 -5.18
C GLU A 82 -15.09 4.33 -6.41
N ARG A 83 -13.90 4.55 -6.97
CA ARG A 83 -13.35 3.71 -8.06
C ARG A 83 -13.25 2.23 -7.67
N ILE A 84 -12.70 1.94 -6.48
CA ILE A 84 -12.62 0.57 -5.95
C ILE A 84 -14.02 -0.01 -5.76
N THR A 85 -14.94 0.78 -5.18
CA THR A 85 -16.32 0.36 -4.93
C THR A 85 -17.08 0.09 -6.24
N GLN A 86 -16.89 0.90 -7.27
CA GLN A 86 -17.49 0.69 -8.59
C GLN A 86 -16.91 -0.54 -9.26
N ALA A 87 -15.60 -0.73 -9.21
CA ALA A 87 -14.95 -1.93 -9.75
C ALA A 87 -15.38 -3.22 -9.02
N LEU A 88 -15.70 -3.13 -7.73
CA LEU A 88 -16.29 -4.23 -6.95
C LEU A 88 -17.79 -4.44 -7.21
N LYS A 89 -18.51 -3.44 -7.74
CA LYS A 89 -19.95 -3.51 -8.06
C LYS A 89 -20.24 -3.98 -9.49
N ASP A 90 -19.21 -4.14 -10.31
CA ASP A 90 -19.36 -4.65 -11.68
C ASP A 90 -20.08 -6.01 -11.67
N PRO A 91 -21.23 -6.16 -12.38
CA PRO A 91 -22.05 -7.37 -12.35
C PRO A 91 -21.36 -8.67 -12.79
N GLU A 92 -20.24 -8.60 -13.51
CA GLU A 92 -19.42 -9.78 -13.84
C GLU A 92 -18.37 -10.14 -12.75
N GLY A 93 -18.27 -9.32 -11.70
CA GLY A 93 -17.22 -9.42 -10.70
C GLY A 93 -17.65 -10.02 -9.36
N PHE A 94 -18.86 -9.71 -8.86
CA PHE A 94 -19.14 -9.93 -7.43
C PHE A 94 -20.62 -10.12 -7.05
N PRO A 95 -21.07 -11.35 -6.71
CA PRO A 95 -22.36 -11.55 -6.09
C PRO A 95 -22.26 -11.24 -4.58
N ARG A 96 -22.77 -10.06 -4.19
CA ARG A 96 -23.11 -9.64 -2.81
C ARG A 96 -21.97 -9.71 -1.79
N LEU A 97 -21.26 -8.59 -1.59
CA LEU A 97 -20.36 -8.39 -0.45
C LEU A 97 -21.12 -8.58 0.88
N SER A 98 -20.92 -9.72 1.55
CA SER A 98 -21.19 -9.89 2.98
C SER A 98 -20.13 -9.11 3.80
N LEU A 99 -20.23 -9.05 5.14
CA LEU A 99 -19.36 -8.24 6.01
C LEU A 99 -17.83 -8.37 5.76
N GLY A 100 -17.34 -9.40 5.07
CA GLY A 100 -15.95 -9.52 4.62
C GLY A 100 -15.52 -8.54 3.51
N GLY A 101 -16.47 -7.90 2.83
CA GLY A 101 -16.21 -6.98 1.72
C GLY A 101 -15.52 -5.67 2.11
N ALA A 102 -15.81 -5.17 3.31
CA ALA A 102 -15.17 -3.96 3.83
C ALA A 102 -13.66 -4.17 4.10
N GLN A 103 -13.28 -5.37 4.57
CA GLN A 103 -11.87 -5.70 4.80
C GLN A 103 -11.08 -5.75 3.49
N VAL A 104 -11.66 -6.37 2.47
CA VAL A 104 -11.03 -6.47 1.16
C VAL A 104 -10.89 -5.09 0.51
N LEU A 105 -11.92 -4.25 0.60
CA LEU A 105 -11.86 -2.87 0.13
C LEU A 105 -10.75 -2.09 0.84
N LEU A 106 -10.62 -2.25 2.16
CA LEU A 106 -9.58 -1.59 2.96
C LEU A 106 -8.17 -2.08 2.59
N ASP A 107 -8.01 -3.38 2.32
CA ASP A 107 -6.73 -3.95 1.91
C ASP A 107 -6.31 -3.45 0.52
N ILE A 108 -7.25 -3.36 -0.43
CA ILE A 108 -7.01 -2.80 -1.77
C ILE A 108 -6.65 -1.32 -1.66
N TYR A 109 -7.41 -0.55 -0.88
CA TYR A 109 -7.16 0.87 -0.65
C TYR A 109 -5.76 1.11 -0.06
N ASN A 110 -5.40 0.38 1.00
CA ASN A 110 -4.10 0.51 1.65
C ASN A 110 -2.93 0.16 0.73
N GLN A 111 -3.12 -0.80 -0.19
CA GLN A 111 -2.11 -1.15 -1.18
C GLN A 111 -2.00 -0.09 -2.28
N ALA A 112 -3.13 0.45 -2.76
CA ALA A 112 -3.15 1.46 -3.81
C ALA A 112 -2.57 2.80 -3.32
N VAL A 113 -2.95 3.25 -2.12
CA VAL A 113 -2.47 4.54 -1.56
C VAL A 113 -0.98 4.53 -1.19
N ALA A 114 -0.36 3.34 -1.15
CA ALA A 114 1.07 3.22 -0.88
C ALA A 114 1.94 3.71 -2.05
N THR A 115 1.37 3.84 -3.25
CA THR A 115 2.04 4.33 -4.46
C THR A 115 1.47 5.67 -4.92
N ASP A 116 2.35 6.57 -5.36
CA ASP A 116 2.01 7.90 -5.85
C ASP A 116 1.84 7.93 -7.39
N ASP A 117 2.03 6.77 -8.05
CA ASP A 117 1.87 6.60 -9.51
C ASP A 117 0.48 6.01 -9.85
N ALA A 118 -0.29 6.74 -10.66
CA ALA A 118 -1.64 6.37 -11.08
C ALA A 118 -1.68 5.07 -11.90
N GLU A 119 -0.65 4.78 -12.70
CA GLU A 119 -0.59 3.53 -13.47
C GLU A 119 -0.33 2.33 -12.54
N ALA A 120 0.60 2.46 -11.59
CA ALA A 120 0.80 1.46 -10.55
C ALA A 120 -0.44 1.26 -9.66
N GLN A 121 -1.19 2.32 -9.32
CA GLN A 121 -2.45 2.21 -8.57
C GLN A 121 -3.46 1.35 -9.32
N GLU A 122 -3.69 1.63 -10.60
CA GLU A 122 -4.62 0.89 -11.45
C GLU A 122 -4.23 -0.61 -11.54
N GLN A 123 -2.93 -0.89 -11.65
CA GLN A 123 -2.42 -2.27 -11.67
C GLN A 123 -2.67 -3.01 -10.36
N ILE A 124 -2.46 -2.35 -9.22
CA ILE A 124 -2.73 -2.91 -7.88
C ILE A 124 -4.21 -3.24 -7.73
N ILE A 125 -5.09 -2.32 -8.09
CA ILE A 125 -6.55 -2.50 -8.01
C ILE A 125 -6.99 -3.68 -8.87
N ARG A 126 -6.57 -3.71 -10.14
CA ARG A 126 -6.90 -4.82 -11.07
C ARG A 126 -6.37 -6.16 -10.57
N GLY A 127 -5.11 -6.20 -10.10
CA GLY A 127 -4.50 -7.41 -9.57
C GLY A 127 -5.24 -7.94 -8.34
N ALA A 128 -5.65 -7.05 -7.44
CA ALA A 128 -6.37 -7.45 -6.24
C ALA A 128 -7.80 -7.93 -6.52
N ILE A 129 -8.54 -7.25 -7.41
CA ILE A 129 -9.86 -7.70 -7.87
C ILE A 129 -9.76 -9.09 -8.51
N ARG A 130 -8.74 -9.33 -9.34
CA ARG A 130 -8.50 -10.64 -9.95
C ARG A 130 -8.25 -11.73 -8.92
N MET A 131 -7.32 -11.50 -7.98
CA MET A 131 -7.03 -12.47 -6.91
C MET A 131 -8.27 -12.82 -6.10
N LEU A 132 -9.09 -11.81 -5.84
CA LEU A 132 -10.34 -11.96 -5.11
C LEU A 132 -11.38 -12.77 -5.91
N LYS A 133 -11.54 -12.48 -7.21
CA LYS A 133 -12.40 -13.25 -8.12
C LYS A 133 -11.96 -14.72 -8.17
N MET A 134 -10.66 -14.99 -8.25
CA MET A 134 -10.12 -16.34 -8.20
C MET A 134 -10.43 -17.06 -6.88
N ALA A 135 -10.31 -16.36 -5.73
CA ALA A 135 -10.59 -16.95 -4.43
C ALA A 135 -12.07 -17.35 -4.29
N ILE A 136 -12.98 -16.51 -4.79
CA ILE A 136 -14.42 -16.79 -4.78
C ILE A 136 -14.77 -17.95 -5.69
N LEU A 137 -14.30 -17.92 -6.94
CA LEU A 137 -14.55 -18.99 -7.91
C LEU A 137 -14.04 -20.34 -7.40
N ARG A 138 -12.85 -20.38 -6.77
CA ARG A 138 -12.33 -21.59 -6.12
C ARG A 138 -13.26 -22.06 -5.01
N GLY A 139 -13.68 -21.17 -4.11
CA GLY A 139 -14.58 -21.51 -3.01
C GLY A 139 -15.94 -22.04 -3.50
N GLN A 140 -16.54 -21.39 -4.51
CA GLN A 140 -17.81 -21.83 -5.10
C GLN A 140 -17.67 -23.18 -5.80
N ARG A 141 -16.61 -23.37 -6.59
CA ARG A 141 -16.31 -24.63 -7.25
C ARG A 141 -16.12 -25.76 -6.23
N ASP A 142 -15.36 -25.51 -5.17
CA ASP A 142 -15.08 -26.52 -4.15
C ASP A 142 -16.36 -26.91 -3.40
N GLN A 143 -17.22 -25.93 -3.05
CA GLN A 143 -18.55 -26.20 -2.49
C GLN A 143 -19.46 -26.99 -3.43
N MET A 144 -19.45 -26.69 -4.74
CA MET A 144 -20.25 -27.43 -5.71
C MET A 144 -19.75 -28.86 -5.91
N ARG A 145 -18.43 -29.08 -5.87
CA ARG A 145 -17.84 -30.43 -5.90
C ARG A 145 -18.23 -31.23 -4.67
N GLU A 146 -18.09 -30.66 -3.49
CA GLU A 146 -18.47 -31.31 -2.22
C GLU A 146 -19.97 -31.66 -2.22
N PHE A 147 -20.83 -30.75 -2.65
CA PHE A 147 -22.27 -31.00 -2.78
C PHE A 147 -22.58 -32.13 -3.77
N ALA A 148 -21.89 -32.20 -4.91
CA ALA A 148 -22.06 -33.25 -5.91
C ALA A 148 -21.59 -34.62 -5.39
N GLU A 149 -20.49 -34.65 -4.64
CA GLU A 149 -19.97 -35.86 -3.99
C GLU A 149 -20.94 -36.39 -2.90
N GLU A 150 -21.54 -35.48 -2.13
CA GLU A 150 -22.53 -35.83 -1.10
C GLU A 150 -23.90 -36.21 -1.66
N ASN A 151 -24.25 -35.74 -2.87
CA ASN A 151 -25.57 -35.93 -3.49
C ASN A 151 -25.46 -36.49 -4.92
N PRO A 152 -25.01 -37.75 -5.10
CA PRO A 152 -24.77 -38.35 -6.41
C PRO A 152 -26.03 -38.55 -7.28
N GLU A 153 -27.22 -38.42 -6.70
CA GLU A 153 -28.50 -38.47 -7.44
C GLU A 153 -29.00 -37.09 -7.92
N ALA A 154 -28.37 -36.00 -7.47
CA ALA A 154 -28.66 -34.65 -7.99
C ALA A 154 -28.16 -34.53 -9.44
N ALA A 155 -28.91 -33.84 -10.30
CA ALA A 155 -28.67 -33.73 -11.74
C ALA A 155 -27.18 -33.44 -12.08
N PRO A 156 -26.39 -34.46 -12.47
CA PRO A 156 -24.94 -34.30 -12.56
C PRO A 156 -24.55 -33.35 -13.69
N SER A 157 -25.32 -33.34 -14.78
CA SER A 157 -24.97 -32.56 -15.98
C SER A 157 -24.91 -31.06 -15.74
N GLU A 158 -25.83 -30.49 -14.96
CA GLU A 158 -25.84 -29.04 -14.69
C GLU A 158 -24.71 -28.64 -13.71
N THR A 159 -24.45 -29.49 -12.72
CA THR A 159 -23.39 -29.26 -11.71
C THR A 159 -22.00 -29.41 -12.32
N ASP A 160 -21.79 -30.44 -13.15
CA ASP A 160 -20.54 -30.70 -13.86
C ASP A 160 -20.24 -29.60 -14.90
N GLU A 161 -21.26 -29.13 -15.63
CA GLU A 161 -21.11 -28.03 -16.58
C GLU A 161 -20.74 -26.72 -15.87
N ALA A 162 -21.34 -26.43 -14.72
CA ALA A 162 -21.01 -25.27 -13.91
C ALA A 162 -19.58 -25.34 -13.35
N ILE A 163 -19.16 -26.48 -12.82
CA ILE A 163 -17.78 -26.71 -12.33
C ILE A 163 -16.78 -26.54 -13.48
N ALA A 164 -17.05 -27.14 -14.65
CA ALA A 164 -16.19 -27.00 -15.83
C ALA A 164 -16.13 -25.55 -16.34
N SER A 165 -17.22 -24.78 -16.22
CA SER A 165 -17.22 -23.36 -16.54
C SER A 165 -16.32 -22.57 -15.58
N MET A 166 -16.42 -22.82 -14.27
CA MET A 166 -15.57 -22.16 -13.27
C MET A 166 -14.08 -22.53 -13.44
N ASP A 167 -13.77 -23.78 -13.76
CA ASP A 167 -12.39 -24.21 -14.01
C ASP A 167 -11.79 -23.49 -15.25
N ARG A 168 -12.57 -23.33 -16.33
CA ARG A 168 -12.14 -22.53 -17.51
C ARG A 168 -11.87 -21.06 -17.17
N GLU A 169 -12.74 -20.45 -16.37
CA GLU A 169 -12.60 -19.06 -15.95
C GLU A 169 -11.38 -18.87 -15.03
N LEU A 170 -11.13 -19.80 -14.12
CA LEU A 170 -9.92 -19.81 -13.28
C LEU A 170 -8.65 -19.91 -14.11
N GLU A 171 -8.61 -20.79 -15.11
CA GLU A 171 -7.45 -20.90 -16.02
C GLU A 171 -7.19 -19.60 -16.79
N GLN A 172 -8.24 -18.91 -17.23
CA GLN A 172 -8.10 -17.62 -17.91
C GLN A 172 -7.50 -16.56 -16.96
N LEU A 173 -8.04 -16.45 -15.75
CA LEU A 173 -7.55 -15.51 -14.74
C LEU A 173 -6.10 -15.82 -14.32
N GLU A 174 -5.70 -17.09 -14.29
CA GLU A 174 -4.32 -17.50 -14.01
C GLU A 174 -3.35 -17.12 -15.13
N ARG A 175 -3.74 -17.27 -16.40
CA ARG A 175 -2.90 -16.83 -17.53
C ARG A 175 -2.70 -15.33 -17.56
N GLU A 176 -3.75 -14.57 -17.20
CA GLU A 176 -3.66 -13.11 -17.07
C GLU A 176 -2.82 -12.67 -15.88
N LYS A 177 -2.59 -13.52 -14.87
CA LYS A 177 -1.73 -13.20 -13.73
C LYS A 177 -0.26 -13.07 -14.15
N ASP A 178 0.19 -13.90 -15.09
CA ASP A 178 1.59 -13.97 -15.51
C ASP A 178 2.02 -12.80 -16.41
N SER A 179 1.07 -12.08 -17.03
CA SER A 179 1.38 -10.88 -17.81
C SER A 179 1.55 -9.60 -16.98
N TYR A 180 1.20 -9.63 -15.69
CA TYR A 180 1.26 -8.46 -14.79
C TYR A 180 2.08 -8.77 -13.55
N ARG A 181 3.37 -9.01 -13.75
CA ARG A 181 4.34 -9.07 -12.66
C ARG A 181 4.59 -7.65 -12.15
N VAL A 182 3.78 -7.21 -11.19
CA VAL A 182 4.11 -6.00 -10.42
C VAL A 182 5.34 -6.32 -9.60
N THR A 183 6.50 -5.82 -10.03
CA THR A 183 7.70 -5.79 -9.20
C THR A 183 7.41 -4.84 -8.05
N GLN A 184 6.96 -5.41 -6.93
CA GLN A 184 6.88 -4.67 -5.69
C GLN A 184 8.31 -4.26 -5.32
N GLN A 185 8.70 -3.03 -5.64
CA GLN A 185 9.90 -2.45 -5.07
C GLN A 185 9.61 -2.25 -3.59
N VAL A 186 9.98 -3.25 -2.78
CA VAL A 186 10.05 -3.11 -1.33
C VAL A 186 11.21 -2.15 -1.05
N SER A 187 10.96 -0.85 -1.19
CA SER A 187 11.87 0.19 -0.74
C SER A 187 11.74 0.31 0.78
N GLY A 188 12.36 -0.64 1.48
CA GLY A 188 12.37 -0.71 2.92
C GLY A 188 13.63 -1.41 3.40
N LYS A 189 14.52 -0.68 4.06
CA LYS A 189 15.75 -1.23 4.70
C LYS A 189 15.47 -2.26 5.82
N LYS A 190 14.21 -2.63 6.06
CA LYS A 190 13.81 -3.64 7.04
C LYS A 190 12.87 -4.60 6.35
N HIS A 191 13.39 -5.77 6.02
CA HIS A 191 12.64 -6.89 5.48
C HIS A 191 11.73 -7.49 6.56
N GLN A 192 10.76 -6.73 7.08
CA GLN A 192 9.84 -7.21 8.10
C GLN A 192 8.40 -7.09 7.63
N ILE A 193 7.68 -8.21 7.65
CA ILE A 193 6.22 -8.26 7.47
C ILE A 193 5.64 -8.75 8.80
N ALA A 194 4.70 -7.98 9.39
CA ALA A 194 4.09 -8.27 10.68
C ALA A 194 5.11 -8.58 11.82
N GLY A 195 6.22 -7.84 11.85
CA GLY A 195 7.27 -8.02 12.86
C GLY A 195 8.17 -9.25 12.68
N ARG A 196 7.99 -10.05 11.63
CA ARG A 196 8.90 -11.16 11.27
C ARG A 196 9.83 -10.76 10.14
N ASP A 197 11.13 -10.95 10.34
CA ASP A 197 12.15 -10.78 9.31
C ASP A 197 11.97 -11.88 8.24
N VAL A 198 11.70 -11.48 7.00
CA VAL A 198 11.39 -12.40 5.90
C VAL A 198 12.64 -13.03 5.28
N VAL A 199 13.82 -12.50 5.56
CA VAL A 199 15.08 -12.91 4.92
C VAL A 199 15.87 -13.89 5.79
N ASN A 200 15.62 -13.92 7.11
CA ASN A 200 16.39 -14.74 8.04
C ASN A 200 15.52 -15.83 8.70
N LYS A 201 15.24 -16.91 7.96
CA LYS A 201 14.47 -18.07 8.43
C LYS A 201 15.29 -19.11 9.22
N GLY A 202 16.35 -18.73 9.92
CA GLY A 202 17.12 -19.72 10.68
C GLY A 202 18.18 -19.13 11.57
N LYS A 203 17.82 -18.81 12.82
CA LYS A 203 18.72 -18.82 13.99
C LYS A 203 17.91 -18.63 15.28
N HIS A 204 17.15 -19.66 15.65
CA HIS A 204 16.70 -19.84 17.04
C HIS A 204 16.68 -21.35 17.34
N ARG A 205 17.78 -21.80 17.93
CA ARG A 205 18.14 -23.10 18.53
C ARG A 205 19.67 -23.07 18.52
N GLU A 206 20.42 -23.09 19.62
CA GLU A 206 20.29 -23.69 20.95
C GLU A 206 21.19 -22.86 21.88
N GLU A 207 20.72 -22.45 23.06
CA GLU A 207 21.55 -22.29 24.27
C GLU A 207 20.61 -22.45 25.48
N GLU A 208 20.40 -23.71 25.88
CA GLU A 208 20.17 -24.14 27.27
C GLU A 208 21.14 -25.28 27.58
#